data_AF-A0A9W6XE38-F1
#
_entry.id   AF-A0A9W6XE38-F1
#
_cell.length_a   1.000
_cell.length_b   1.000
_cell.length_c   1.000
_cell.angle_alpha   90.00
_cell.angle_beta   90.00
_cell.angle_gamma   90.00
#
_symmetry.space_group_name_H-M   'P 1'
#
loop_
_entity.id
_entity.type
_entity.pdbx_description
1 polymer ?
#
loop_
_entity_poly.entity_id
_entity_poly.type
_entity_poly.pdbx_seq_one_letter_code
_entity_poly.pdbx_strand_id
1 'polypeptide(L)'
;MAATPPPYASFVQPNADTEFPAEKDCYHLYVSYACPFASRALSACYLTGLEDVVGLSVAHPIHQKTKPDDDSDTHRSWYFVDPSTTLTVTGVNGRDISQVLSAYFLGQQEEDDRVRRLGGHPADAQLGLPGGRAVRREYTAQELESEVEAANNGIVMEISGPYFKAAFAHDAESSQVELAKVFAGVA
;
A
#
# COMPACT_ATOMS: atom_id res chain seq x y z
N MET A 1 -16.72 -14.38 -19.36
CA MET A 1 -15.64 -15.23 -18.81
C MET A 1 -15.20 -14.57 -17.52
N ALA A 2 -15.17 -15.30 -16.39
CA ALA A 2 -14.66 -14.75 -15.13
C ALA A 2 -13.16 -14.41 -15.31
N ALA A 3 -12.73 -13.26 -14.81
CA ALA A 3 -11.34 -12.84 -14.90
C ALA A 3 -10.44 -13.86 -14.18
N THR A 4 -9.26 -14.15 -14.74
CA THR A 4 -8.25 -14.94 -14.06
C THR A 4 -7.80 -14.19 -12.79
N PRO A 5 -7.77 -14.84 -11.61
CA PRO A 5 -7.33 -14.18 -10.40
C PRO A 5 -5.88 -13.69 -10.54
N PRO A 6 -5.53 -12.55 -9.92
CA PRO A 6 -4.18 -12.03 -10.00
C PRO A 6 -3.18 -13.03 -9.40
N PRO A 7 -1.93 -13.07 -9.90
CA PRO A 7 -0.87 -13.81 -9.23
C PRO A 7 -0.71 -13.24 -7.81
N TYR A 8 -0.59 -14.13 -6.81
CA TYR A 8 -0.47 -13.79 -5.38
C TYR A 8 -1.75 -13.17 -4.77
N ALA A 9 -2.83 -13.96 -4.73
CA ALA A 9 -4.12 -13.64 -4.10
C ALA A 9 -4.36 -14.44 -2.80
N SER A 10 -3.30 -14.93 -2.16
CA SER A 10 -3.40 -15.69 -0.92
C SER A 10 -3.59 -14.77 0.29
N PHE A 11 -4.18 -15.31 1.36
CA PHE A 11 -4.52 -14.55 2.57
C PHE A 11 -3.81 -15.12 3.79
N VAL A 12 -3.30 -14.23 4.65
CA VAL A 12 -2.88 -14.58 6.01
C VAL A 12 -4.12 -14.86 6.86
N GLN A 13 -4.11 -15.96 7.60
CA GLN A 13 -5.25 -16.43 8.39
C GLN A 13 -4.86 -16.65 9.86
N PRO A 14 -5.79 -16.44 10.81
CA PRO A 14 -5.50 -16.56 12.24
C PRO A 14 -5.23 -18.01 12.69
N ASN A 15 -5.64 -19.00 11.91
CA ASN A 15 -5.53 -20.41 12.27
C ASN A 15 -4.13 -20.93 11.90
N ALA A 16 -3.49 -21.64 12.83
CA ALA A 16 -2.16 -22.21 12.63
C ALA A 16 -2.10 -23.26 11.50
N ASP A 17 -3.20 -23.96 11.24
CA ASP A 17 -3.26 -25.04 10.24
C ASP A 17 -3.51 -24.54 8.79
N THR A 18 -3.24 -23.27 8.52
CA THR A 18 -3.50 -22.63 7.22
C THR A 18 -2.24 -22.50 6.40
N GLU A 19 -2.38 -22.27 5.09
CA GLU A 19 -1.21 -22.11 4.21
C GLU A 19 -0.34 -20.91 4.60
N PHE A 20 -0.97 -19.86 5.14
CA PHE A 20 -0.31 -18.64 5.61
C PHE A 20 -0.83 -18.28 7.01
N PRO A 21 -0.30 -18.88 8.09
CA PRO A 21 -0.74 -18.62 9.45
C PRO A 21 -0.21 -17.29 9.99
N ALA A 22 -1.03 -16.56 10.76
CA ALA A 22 -0.65 -15.30 11.39
C ALA A 22 0.39 -15.50 12.51
N GLU A 23 1.67 -15.55 12.13
CA GLU A 23 2.80 -15.75 13.02
C GLU A 23 3.71 -14.50 13.08
N LYS A 24 4.22 -14.21 14.28
CA LYS A 24 5.15 -13.11 14.52
C LYS A 24 6.49 -13.37 13.81
N ASP A 25 7.07 -12.31 13.24
CA ASP A 25 8.37 -12.33 12.56
C ASP A 25 8.43 -13.24 11.31
N CYS A 26 7.27 -13.67 10.80
CA CYS A 26 7.15 -14.52 9.61
C CYS A 26 6.81 -13.74 8.33
N TYR A 27 6.42 -12.47 8.45
CA TYR A 27 5.97 -11.64 7.34
C TYR A 27 6.82 -10.37 7.20
N HIS A 28 6.99 -9.95 5.95
CA HIS A 28 7.78 -8.77 5.60
C HIS A 28 7.08 -7.94 4.54
N LEU A 29 6.97 -6.64 4.78
CA LEU A 29 6.35 -5.68 3.88
C LEU A 29 7.44 -4.94 3.07
N TYR A 30 7.36 -5.02 1.75
CA TYR A 30 8.22 -4.31 0.80
C TYR A 30 7.50 -3.09 0.22
N VAL A 31 7.71 -1.89 0.76
CA VAL A 31 6.95 -0.70 0.32
C VAL A 31 7.81 0.27 -0.47
N SER A 32 7.16 1.24 -1.10
CA SER A 32 7.82 2.42 -1.63
C SER A 32 6.96 3.66 -1.34
N TYR A 33 7.57 4.74 -0.86
CA TYR A 33 6.86 5.86 -0.21
C TYR A 33 6.00 6.77 -1.11
N ALA A 34 5.97 6.62 -2.45
CA ALA A 34 4.83 7.16 -3.24
C ALA A 34 4.01 6.16 -3.95
N CYS A 35 4.05 4.90 -3.55
CA CYS A 35 2.89 4.09 -3.86
C CYS A 35 1.73 4.63 -3.06
N PRO A 36 0.69 5.25 -3.66
CA PRO A 36 -0.51 5.53 -2.88
C PRO A 36 -1.11 4.21 -2.38
N PHE A 37 -0.98 3.16 -3.19
CA PHE A 37 -1.35 1.78 -2.88
C PHE A 37 -0.54 1.20 -1.69
N ALA A 38 0.79 1.03 -1.82
CA ALA A 38 1.60 0.54 -0.69
C ALA A 38 1.55 1.45 0.55
N SER A 39 1.27 2.75 0.41
CA SER A 39 1.02 3.64 1.54
C SER A 39 -0.22 3.26 2.33
N ARG A 40 -1.26 2.68 1.70
CA ARG A 40 -2.42 2.12 2.41
C ARG A 40 -2.03 0.92 3.26
N ALA A 41 -1.30 -0.03 2.69
CA ALA A 41 -0.79 -1.19 3.44
C ALA A 41 0.12 -0.79 4.61
N LEU A 42 0.98 0.20 4.39
CA LEU A 42 1.83 0.76 5.43
C LEU A 42 1.01 1.46 6.52
N SER A 43 0.03 2.29 6.12
CA SER A 43 -0.86 2.97 7.06
C SER A 43 -1.64 1.97 7.90
N ALA A 44 -2.14 0.91 7.28
CA ALA A 44 -2.81 -0.19 7.98
C ALA A 44 -1.88 -0.80 9.03
N CYS A 45 -0.65 -1.16 8.64
CA CYS A 45 0.35 -1.71 9.56
C CYS A 45 0.56 -0.84 10.82
N TYR A 46 0.71 0.47 10.66
CA TYR A 46 0.88 1.39 11.80
C TYR A 46 -0.40 1.66 12.59
N LEU A 47 -1.56 1.73 11.92
CA LEU A 47 -2.84 1.97 12.61
C LEU A 47 -3.25 0.78 13.47
N THR A 48 -2.77 -0.41 13.15
CA THR A 48 -3.11 -1.67 13.80
C THR A 48 -2.01 -2.18 14.73
N GLY A 49 -0.87 -1.50 14.80
CA GLY A 49 0.21 -1.82 15.72
C GLY A 49 1.10 -2.98 15.27
N LEU A 50 1.13 -3.31 13.98
CA LEU A 50 1.87 -4.45 13.43
C LEU A 50 3.35 -4.15 13.15
N GLU A 51 3.81 -2.92 13.35
CA GLU A 51 5.16 -2.48 12.99
C GLU A 51 6.29 -3.16 13.78
N ASP A 52 5.96 -3.84 14.88
CA ASP A 52 6.92 -4.56 15.73
C ASP A 52 6.99 -6.07 15.42
N VAL A 53 6.13 -6.58 14.54
CA VAL A 53 6.03 -8.02 14.20
C VAL A 53 6.09 -8.31 12.70
N VAL A 54 5.86 -7.29 11.86
CA VAL A 54 6.01 -7.36 10.41
C VAL A 54 7.28 -6.60 10.01
N GLY A 55 8.24 -7.31 9.42
CA GLY A 55 9.46 -6.67 8.91
C GLY A 55 9.14 -5.65 7.81
N LEU A 56 9.98 -4.63 7.63
CA LEU A 56 9.75 -3.57 6.65
C LEU A 56 11.02 -3.29 5.85
N SER A 57 10.89 -3.27 4.52
CA SER A 57 11.91 -2.74 3.61
C SER A 57 11.30 -1.71 2.69
N VAL A 58 11.99 -0.57 2.57
CA VAL A 58 11.54 0.56 1.75
C VAL A 58 12.42 0.66 0.51
N ALA A 59 11.81 0.52 -0.66
CA ALA A 59 12.49 0.70 -1.93
C ALA A 59 12.78 2.19 -2.20
N HIS A 60 13.87 2.44 -2.93
CA HIS A 60 14.24 3.74 -3.44
C HIS A 60 13.17 4.22 -4.43
N PRO A 61 12.75 5.49 -4.35
CA PRO A 61 11.64 6.02 -5.15
C PRO A 61 11.96 6.12 -6.65
N ILE A 62 13.23 6.26 -7.01
CA ILE A 62 13.66 6.31 -8.41
C ILE A 62 14.28 4.96 -8.76
N HIS A 63 13.85 4.34 -9.86
CA HIS A 63 14.50 3.13 -10.36
C HIS A 63 15.99 3.38 -10.59
N GLN A 64 16.84 2.44 -10.15
CA GLN A 64 18.29 2.53 -10.29
C GLN A 64 18.79 1.46 -11.26
N LYS A 65 20.03 1.62 -11.73
CA LYS A 65 20.73 0.54 -12.45
C LYS A 65 20.81 -0.70 -11.56
N THR A 66 20.65 -1.86 -12.16
CA THR A 66 20.73 -3.14 -11.43
C THR A 66 22.18 -3.50 -11.13
N LYS A 67 23.09 -3.05 -12.00
CA LYS A 67 24.54 -3.14 -11.87
C LYS A 67 25.12 -1.72 -11.95
N PRO A 68 25.24 -1.00 -10.82
CA PRO A 68 25.69 0.39 -10.82
C PRO A 68 27.07 0.58 -11.45
N ASP A 69 27.96 -0.39 -11.28
CA ASP A 69 29.35 -0.36 -11.76
C ASP A 69 29.52 -0.86 -13.21
N ASP A 70 28.43 -1.24 -13.88
CA ASP A 70 28.43 -1.71 -15.27
C ASP A 70 27.86 -0.61 -16.19
N ASP A 71 28.73 0.02 -16.96
CA ASP A 71 28.33 1.05 -17.92
C ASP A 71 27.46 0.50 -19.05
N SER A 72 27.51 -0.81 -19.31
CA SER A 72 26.66 -1.48 -20.29
C SER A 72 25.28 -1.85 -19.74
N ASP A 73 25.04 -1.70 -18.43
CA ASP A 73 23.74 -1.98 -17.83
C ASP A 73 22.71 -0.91 -18.23
N THR A 74 21.77 -1.34 -19.08
CA THR A 74 20.60 -0.55 -19.49
C THR A 74 19.37 -0.89 -18.64
N HIS A 75 19.43 -1.93 -17.81
CA HIS A 75 18.30 -2.41 -17.03
C HIS A 75 18.17 -1.62 -15.73
N ARG A 76 17.03 -0.92 -15.57
CA ARG A 76 16.70 -0.18 -14.35
C ARG A 76 15.57 -0.86 -13.60
N SER A 77 15.74 -1.06 -12.30
CA SER A 77 14.79 -1.78 -11.45
C SER A 77 14.64 -1.11 -10.08
N TRP A 78 13.79 -1.70 -9.25
CA TRP A 78 13.69 -1.43 -7.82
C TRP A 78 15.04 -1.69 -7.15
N TYR A 79 15.40 -0.78 -6.26
CA TYR A 79 16.65 -0.82 -5.50
C TYR A 79 16.33 -0.43 -4.07
N PHE A 80 16.94 -1.07 -3.08
CA PHE A 80 16.73 -0.70 -1.68
C PHE A 80 17.75 0.34 -1.26
N VAL A 81 17.29 1.35 -0.51
CA VAL A 81 18.15 2.44 -0.06
C VAL A 81 19.31 1.91 0.77
N ASP A 82 20.53 2.34 0.41
CA ASP A 82 21.69 2.19 1.27
C ASP A 82 21.68 3.38 2.26
N PRO A 83 21.53 3.14 3.57
CA PRO A 83 21.47 4.21 4.57
C PRO A 83 22.72 5.08 4.62
N SER A 84 23.87 4.57 4.16
CA SER A 84 25.14 5.30 4.18
C SER A 84 25.28 6.29 3.02
N THR A 85 24.53 6.09 1.93
CA THR A 85 24.67 6.87 0.69
C THR A 85 23.37 7.55 0.25
N THR A 86 22.21 7.12 0.76
CA THR A 86 20.91 7.68 0.40
C THR A 86 20.47 8.74 1.41
N LEU A 87 20.11 9.93 0.93
CA LEU A 87 19.58 11.00 1.79
C LEU A 87 18.26 10.58 2.45
N THR A 88 18.28 10.48 3.78
CA THR A 88 17.11 10.19 4.60
C THR A 88 16.67 11.43 5.40
N VAL A 89 15.41 11.46 5.80
CA VAL A 89 14.84 12.37 6.81
C VAL A 89 14.46 11.53 8.01
N THR A 90 14.82 11.94 9.21
CA THR A 90 14.37 11.23 10.41
C THR A 90 12.92 11.60 10.69
N GLY A 91 12.04 10.59 10.66
CA GLY A 91 10.64 10.73 11.02
C GLY A 91 10.42 10.98 12.51
N VAL A 92 9.22 11.42 12.88
CA VAL A 92 8.83 11.70 14.28
C VAL A 92 8.93 10.49 15.22
N ASN A 93 8.97 9.29 14.67
CA ASN A 93 9.21 8.02 15.36
C ASN A 93 10.70 7.66 15.50
N GLY A 94 11.61 8.55 15.09
CA GLY A 94 13.05 8.33 15.11
C GLY A 94 13.58 7.42 14.00
N ARG A 95 12.73 6.99 13.05
CA ARG A 95 13.15 6.14 11.92
C ARG A 95 13.49 7.00 10.72
N ASP A 96 14.60 6.68 10.07
CA ASP A 96 15.05 7.36 8.85
C ASP A 96 14.19 6.93 7.65
N ILE A 97 13.57 7.91 7.00
CA ILE A 97 12.74 7.75 5.81
C ILE A 97 13.45 8.34 4.59
N SER A 98 13.57 7.57 3.51
CA SER A 98 14.09 8.06 2.23
C SER A 98 13.32 9.28 1.74
N GLN A 99 14.01 10.35 1.32
CA GLN A 99 13.34 11.52 0.77
C GLN A 99 12.67 11.21 -0.58
N VAL A 100 11.41 11.62 -0.70
CA VAL A 100 10.59 11.71 -1.92
C VAL A 100 10.21 10.38 -2.60
N LEU A 101 9.11 9.77 -2.14
CA LEU A 101 7.92 9.47 -2.95
C LEU A 101 8.08 8.80 -4.38
N SER A 102 8.04 7.46 -4.50
CA SER A 102 7.46 6.66 -5.65
C SER A 102 7.09 5.21 -5.29
N ALA A 103 6.54 4.36 -6.20
CA ALA A 103 5.55 3.28 -5.92
C ALA A 103 5.67 1.93 -6.66
N TYR A 104 5.52 0.73 -6.04
CA TYR A 104 4.64 -0.40 -6.50
C TYR A 104 4.74 -1.69 -5.63
N PHE A 105 3.60 -2.38 -5.47
CA PHE A 105 3.42 -3.82 -5.15
C PHE A 105 2.52 -4.44 -6.24
N LEU A 106 2.76 -5.70 -6.63
CA LEU A 106 2.01 -6.39 -7.69
C LEU A 106 0.54 -6.65 -7.29
N GLY A 107 -0.42 -6.06 -8.00
CA GLY A 107 -1.86 -6.40 -7.92
C GLY A 107 -2.78 -5.18 -7.76
N GLN A 108 -3.22 -4.60 -8.88
CA GLN A 108 -3.93 -3.31 -8.97
C GLN A 108 -5.45 -3.32 -8.67
N GLN A 109 -6.06 -4.45 -8.26
CA GLN A 109 -7.53 -4.58 -8.23
C GLN A 109 -8.14 -5.05 -6.91
N GLU A 110 -7.33 -5.48 -5.93
CA GLU A 110 -7.82 -6.14 -4.69
C GLU A 110 -7.31 -5.48 -3.40
N GLU A 111 -6.80 -4.25 -3.48
CA GLU A 111 -6.11 -3.64 -2.34
C GLU A 111 -7.04 -3.26 -1.19
N ASP A 112 -8.32 -3.00 -1.49
CA ASP A 112 -9.29 -2.61 -0.47
C ASP A 112 -9.66 -3.77 0.47
N ASP A 113 -9.71 -5.02 -0.02
CA ASP A 113 -9.92 -6.21 0.83
C ASP A 113 -8.70 -6.58 1.69
N ARG A 114 -7.50 -6.17 1.26
CA ARG A 114 -6.22 -6.53 1.89
C ARG A 114 -5.89 -5.67 3.11
N VAL A 115 -6.33 -4.41 3.12
CA VAL A 115 -6.23 -3.50 4.28
C VAL A 115 -7.32 -3.80 5.33
N ARG A 116 -8.50 -4.25 4.89
CA ARG A 116 -9.68 -4.52 5.75
C ARG A 116 -9.44 -5.49 6.90
N ARG A 117 -8.54 -6.47 6.76
CA ARG A 117 -8.35 -7.54 7.77
C ARG A 117 -7.11 -7.42 8.63
N LEU A 118 -6.26 -6.42 8.40
CA LEU A 118 -5.16 -6.10 9.33
C LEU A 118 -5.65 -5.30 10.53
N GLY A 119 -6.81 -4.63 10.44
CA GLY A 119 -7.40 -3.86 11.54
C GLY A 119 -8.62 -4.53 12.14
N GLY A 120 -8.50 -4.98 13.39
CA GLY A 120 -9.62 -5.44 14.22
C GLY A 120 -9.90 -6.95 14.17
N HIS A 121 -8.94 -7.78 13.71
CA HIS A 121 -9.10 -9.23 13.67
C HIS A 121 -8.69 -9.86 15.02
N PRO A 122 -9.30 -10.96 15.49
CA PRO A 122 -8.82 -11.74 16.65
C PRO A 122 -7.35 -12.21 16.60
N ALA A 123 -6.65 -12.03 15.47
CA ALA A 123 -5.20 -12.22 15.35
C ALA A 123 -4.40 -11.21 16.19
N ASP A 124 -4.94 -10.00 16.42
CA ASP A 124 -4.30 -8.97 17.25
C ASP A 124 -4.11 -9.47 18.70
N ALA A 125 -5.08 -10.25 19.20
CA ALA A 125 -5.02 -10.91 20.50
C ALA A 125 -4.05 -12.10 20.52
N GLN A 126 -3.88 -12.79 19.39
CA GLN A 126 -2.93 -13.90 19.21
C GLN A 126 -1.48 -13.39 19.20
N LEU A 127 -1.25 -12.19 18.65
CA LEU A 127 0.07 -11.56 18.50
C LEU A 127 0.49 -10.67 19.69
N GLY A 128 -0.40 -10.48 20.68
CA GLY A 128 -0.11 -9.73 21.91
C GLY A 128 0.09 -8.23 21.71
N LEU A 129 -0.53 -7.65 20.67
CA LEU A 129 -0.36 -6.24 20.31
C LEU A 129 -1.27 -5.33 21.17
N PRO A 130 -0.80 -4.12 21.56
CA PRO A 130 -1.65 -3.17 22.27
C PRO A 130 -2.83 -2.78 21.38
N GLY A 131 -4.05 -3.05 21.83
CA GLY A 131 -5.28 -2.75 21.09
C GLY A 131 -5.30 -1.32 20.56
N GLY A 132 -5.68 -1.19 19.28
CA GLY A 132 -5.59 0.06 18.51
C GLY A 132 -6.18 1.29 19.21
N ARG A 133 -5.62 2.47 18.86
CA ARG A 133 -5.98 3.77 19.44
C ARG A 133 -7.44 4.12 19.10
N ALA A 134 -8.31 4.18 20.12
CA ALA A 134 -9.75 4.37 19.97
C ALA A 134 -10.12 5.64 19.16
N VAL A 135 -10.82 5.45 18.04
CA VAL A 135 -11.44 6.52 17.24
C VAL A 135 -12.92 6.63 17.61
N ARG A 136 -13.44 7.87 17.75
CA ARG A 136 -14.79 8.17 18.27
C ARG A 136 -15.94 7.67 17.39
N ARG A 137 -17.01 7.24 18.07
CA ARG A 137 -18.30 6.64 17.64
C ARG A 137 -18.18 5.20 17.13
N GLU A 138 -18.62 4.26 17.96
CA GLU A 138 -18.65 2.82 17.67
C GLU A 138 -19.82 2.51 16.73
N TYR A 139 -19.54 2.54 15.43
CA TYR A 139 -20.25 1.67 14.49
C TYR A 139 -19.51 0.34 14.46
N THR A 140 -20.22 -0.78 14.38
CA THR A 140 -19.55 -2.05 14.12
C THR A 140 -19.01 -2.03 12.68
N ALA A 141 -17.86 -2.65 12.44
CA ALA A 141 -17.27 -2.71 11.10
C ALA A 141 -18.28 -3.21 10.04
N GLN A 142 -19.11 -4.17 10.44
CA GLN A 142 -20.15 -4.78 9.61
C GLN A 142 -21.24 -3.79 9.15
N GLU A 143 -21.58 -2.81 9.99
CA GLU A 143 -22.67 -1.85 9.69
C GLU A 143 -22.26 -0.82 8.64
N LEU A 144 -20.97 -0.47 8.59
CA LEU A 144 -20.44 0.51 7.64
C LEU A 144 -19.82 -0.13 6.40
N GLU A 145 -19.66 -1.45 6.37
CA GLU A 145 -19.00 -2.18 5.26
C GLU A 145 -19.55 -1.76 3.89
N SER A 146 -20.87 -1.75 3.73
CA SER A 146 -21.49 -1.41 2.44
C SER A 146 -21.34 0.06 2.06
N GLU A 147 -21.34 0.97 3.03
CA GLU A 147 -21.14 2.40 2.82
C GLU A 147 -19.69 2.70 2.45
N VAL A 148 -18.74 2.09 3.16
CA VAL A 148 -17.29 2.20 2.88
C VAL A 148 -16.96 1.61 1.52
N GLU A 149 -17.52 0.45 1.18
CA GLU A 149 -17.36 -0.17 -0.15
C GLU A 149 -17.88 0.76 -1.26
N ALA A 150 -19.08 1.32 -1.09
CA ALA A 150 -19.65 2.24 -2.06
C ALA A 150 -18.81 3.51 -2.21
N ALA A 151 -18.35 4.10 -1.10
CA ALA A 151 -17.50 5.28 -1.10
C ALA A 151 -16.14 5.02 -1.76
N ASN A 152 -15.49 3.91 -1.42
CA ASN A 152 -14.22 3.51 -2.03
C ASN A 152 -14.35 3.32 -3.54
N ASN A 153 -15.39 2.59 -3.98
CA ASN A 153 -15.65 2.39 -5.40
C ASN A 153 -15.87 3.71 -6.13
N GLY A 154 -16.64 4.64 -5.55
CA GLY A 154 -16.80 5.99 -6.08
C GLY A 154 -15.47 6.72 -6.22
N ILE A 155 -14.67 6.77 -5.15
CA ILE A 155 -13.34 7.43 -5.15
C ILE A 155 -12.41 6.83 -6.21
N VAL A 156 -12.38 5.50 -6.35
CA VAL A 156 -11.52 4.83 -7.33
C VAL A 156 -11.98 5.15 -8.75
N MET A 157 -13.29 5.07 -9.01
CA MET A 157 -13.83 5.21 -10.37
C MET A 157 -13.89 6.66 -10.85
N GLU A 158 -14.13 7.61 -9.95
CA GLU A 158 -14.42 9.00 -10.31
C GLU A 158 -13.23 9.93 -10.07
N ILE A 159 -12.32 9.58 -9.16
CA ILE A 159 -11.21 10.45 -8.77
C ILE A 159 -9.86 9.80 -9.11
N SER A 160 -9.53 8.68 -8.45
CA SER A 160 -8.18 8.10 -8.53
C SER A 160 -7.88 7.52 -9.92
N GLY A 161 -8.82 6.77 -10.49
CA GLY A 161 -8.69 6.19 -11.82
C GLY A 161 -8.52 7.26 -12.91
N PRO A 162 -9.42 8.26 -13.01
CA PRO A 162 -9.26 9.37 -13.95
C PRO A 162 -7.99 10.18 -13.75
N TYR A 163 -7.55 10.41 -12.49
CA TYR A 163 -6.27 11.07 -12.23
C TYR A 163 -5.10 10.32 -12.89
N PHE A 164 -5.02 9.00 -12.72
CA PHE A 164 -3.96 8.21 -13.37
C PHE A 164 -4.08 8.23 -14.90
N LYS A 165 -5.29 8.14 -15.44
CA LYS A 165 -5.50 8.25 -16.90
C LYS A 165 -5.04 9.61 -17.43
N ALA A 166 -5.30 10.69 -16.70
CA ALA A 166 -4.82 12.01 -17.04
C ALA A 166 -3.30 12.13 -16.99
N ALA A 167 -2.68 11.60 -15.93
CA ALA A 167 -1.24 11.67 -15.69
C ALA A 167 -0.43 10.87 -16.73
N PHE A 168 -1.00 9.78 -17.24
CA PHE A 168 -0.37 8.91 -18.24
C PHE A 168 -0.91 9.12 -19.66
N ALA A 169 -1.74 10.13 -19.89
CA ALA A 169 -2.22 10.46 -21.22
C ALA A 169 -1.05 10.85 -22.15
N HIS A 170 -1.10 10.40 -23.41
CA HIS A 170 -0.08 10.69 -24.41
C HIS A 170 -0.24 12.08 -25.05
N ASP A 171 -1.36 12.75 -24.79
CA ASP A 171 -1.70 14.05 -25.34
C ASP A 171 -2.47 14.92 -24.33
N ALA A 172 -2.41 16.24 -24.52
CA ALA A 172 -2.99 17.21 -23.62
C ALA A 172 -4.52 17.20 -23.61
N GLU A 173 -5.17 16.85 -24.73
CA GLU A 173 -6.63 16.82 -24.83
C GLU A 173 -7.20 15.68 -23.99
N SER A 174 -6.68 14.46 -24.18
CA SER A 174 -7.01 13.29 -23.36
C SER A 174 -6.74 13.55 -21.87
N SER A 175 -5.60 14.20 -21.55
CA SER A 175 -5.27 14.56 -20.18
C SER A 175 -6.32 15.49 -19.55
N GLN A 176 -6.71 16.55 -20.27
CA GLN A 176 -7.70 17.53 -19.81
C GLN A 176 -9.09 16.91 -19.64
N VAL A 177 -9.51 16.02 -20.55
CA VAL A 177 -10.78 15.30 -20.44
C VAL A 177 -10.84 14.46 -19.17
N GLU A 178 -9.77 13.74 -18.83
CA GLU A 178 -9.73 12.94 -17.62
C GLU A 178 -9.60 13.82 -16.36
N LEU A 179 -8.84 14.91 -16.39
CA LEU A 179 -8.77 15.87 -15.28
C LEU A 179 -10.13 16.53 -14.98
N ALA A 180 -10.92 16.83 -16.00
CA ALA A 180 -12.26 17.38 -15.81
C ALA A 180 -13.16 16.43 -14.99
N LYS A 181 -13.01 15.10 -15.18
CA LYS A 181 -13.71 14.09 -14.39
C LYS A 181 -13.26 14.13 -12.93
N VAL A 182 -11.95 14.26 -12.69
CA VAL A 182 -11.39 14.39 -11.33
C VAL A 182 -12.01 15.58 -10.60
N PHE A 183 -12.02 16.76 -11.24
CA PHE A 183 -12.60 17.95 -10.61
C PHE A 183 -14.11 17.83 -10.38
N ALA A 184 -14.83 17.16 -11.28
CA ALA A 184 -16.25 16.89 -11.09
C ALA A 184 -16.51 15.91 -9.92
N GLY A 185 -15.66 14.90 -9.73
CA GLY A 185 -15.78 13.94 -8.62
C GLY A 185 -15.39 14.50 -7.25
N VAL A 186 -14.63 15.61 -7.21
CA VAL A 186 -14.24 16.28 -5.96
C VAL A 186 -15.21 17.41 -5.56
N ALA A 187 -15.95 17.97 -6.53
CA ALA A 187 -16.86 19.11 -6.33
C ALA A 187 -18.17 18.71 -5.64
#